data_AF-A0A432RZQ3-F1
#
_entry.id   AF-A0A432RZQ3-F1
#
_cell.length_a   1.000
_cell.length_b   1.000
_cell.length_c   1.000
_cell.angle_alpha   90.00
_cell.angle_beta   90.00
_cell.angle_gamma   90.00
#
_symmetry.space_group_name_H-M   'P 1'
#
loop_
_entity.id
_entity.type
_entity.pdbx_description
1 polymer ?
#
loop_
_entity_poly.entity_id
_entity_poly.type
_entity_poly.pdbx_seq_one_letter_code
_entity_poly.pdbx_strand_id
1 'polypeptide(L)' 'YKVIEIVDGGGKDFGPIKVPDGYYFVLGDNRDNSRDSRFWGFVPDNYIIGQAFVIYFSIDTSKFLGVRLNRIGKVID' A
#
# COMPACT_ATOMS: atom_id res chain seq x y z
N TYR A 1 -6.70 -20.24 -2.87
CA TYR A 1 -6.85 -18.80 -2.54
C TYR A 1 -6.69 -18.64 -1.03
N LYS A 2 -6.05 -17.56 -0.58
CA LYS A 2 -5.75 -17.35 0.85
C LYS A 2 -6.93 -16.63 1.49
N VAL A 3 -7.71 -17.32 2.31
CA VAL A 3 -8.72 -16.70 3.18
C VAL A 3 -7.97 -16.19 4.41
N ILE A 4 -8.03 -14.89 4.66
CA ILE A 4 -7.50 -14.25 5.86
C ILE A 4 -8.72 -13.76 6.64
N GLU A 5 -9.05 -14.43 7.74
CA GLU A 5 -10.07 -13.96 8.67
C GLU A 5 -9.47 -12.82 9.49
N ILE A 6 -10.07 -11.63 9.41
CA ILE A 6 -9.78 -10.52 10.32
C ILE A 6 -11.10 -10.24 11.05
N VAL A 7 -11.06 -10.31 12.38
CA VAL A 7 -12.24 -10.14 13.24
C VAL A 7 -12.47 -8.66 13.50
N ASP A 8 -13.66 -8.22 13.07
CA ASP A 8 -14.39 -6.94 13.26
C ASP A 8 -13.83 -5.66 12.62
N GLY A 9 -14.64 -4.59 12.37
CA GLY A 9 -14.71 -3.28 13.10
C GLY A 9 -14.10 -1.91 12.65
N GLY A 10 -14.35 -1.35 11.46
CA GLY A 10 -14.23 0.10 11.14
C GLY A 10 -12.94 0.93 11.48
N GLY A 11 -11.85 0.33 11.94
CA GLY A 11 -10.69 1.02 12.50
C GLY A 11 -9.95 0.07 13.44
N LYS A 12 -8.69 -0.28 13.13
CA LYS A 12 -7.96 -1.50 13.60
C LYS A 12 -8.59 -2.82 13.20
N ASP A 13 -9.87 -2.77 12.97
CA ASP A 13 -10.76 -3.86 12.78
C ASP A 13 -11.36 -3.58 11.36
N PHE A 14 -11.07 -4.40 10.35
CA PHE A 14 -11.75 -4.38 9.05
C PHE A 14 -12.10 -5.84 8.74
N GLY A 15 -13.40 -6.13 8.69
CA GLY A 15 -13.94 -7.49 8.68
C GLY A 15 -13.55 -8.32 7.45
N PRO A 16 -13.87 -9.64 7.45
CA PRO A 16 -13.45 -10.51 6.38
C PRO A 16 -14.17 -10.13 5.09
N ILE A 17 -13.37 -9.73 4.09
CA ILE A 17 -13.86 -9.39 2.75
C ILE A 17 -13.33 -10.40 1.75
N LYS A 18 -14.24 -10.97 0.95
CA LYS A 18 -13.88 -11.80 -0.19
C LYS A 18 -13.63 -10.89 -1.39
N VAL A 19 -12.40 -10.89 -1.88
CA VAL A 19 -12.03 -10.20 -3.12
C VAL A 19 -12.55 -11.00 -4.31
N PRO A 20 -13.29 -10.38 -5.25
CA PRO A 20 -13.72 -11.05 -6.48
C PRO A 20 -12.54 -11.44 -7.37
N ASP A 21 -12.74 -12.42 -8.25
CA ASP A 21 -11.71 -12.81 -9.22
C ASP A 21 -11.39 -11.65 -10.17
N GLY A 22 -10.10 -11.45 -10.46
CA GLY A 22 -9.63 -10.33 -11.30
C GLY A 22 -9.58 -8.98 -10.56
N TYR A 23 -9.74 -8.97 -9.24
CA TYR A 23 -9.64 -7.78 -8.40
C TYR A 23 -8.62 -7.94 -7.27
N TYR A 24 -8.21 -6.81 -6.71
CA TYR A 24 -7.25 -6.70 -5.64
C TYR A 24 -7.78 -5.79 -4.54
N PHE A 25 -7.48 -6.15 -3.30
CA PHE A 25 -7.68 -5.29 -2.14
C PHE A 25 -6.31 -4.78 -1.70
N VAL A 26 -6.10 -3.46 -1.79
CA VAL A 26 -4.81 -2.83 -1.48
C VAL A 26 -4.89 -2.01 -0.20
N LEU A 27 -3.80 -2.01 0.56
CA LEU A 27 -3.66 -1.26 1.81
C LEU A 27 -2.38 -0.44 1.77
N GLY A 28 -2.44 0.79 2.26
CA GLY A 28 -1.24 1.58 2.50
C GLY A 28 -0.53 1.15 3.79
N ASP A 29 0.79 1.27 3.84
CA ASP A 29 1.56 0.99 5.05
C ASP A 29 1.24 1.98 6.19
N ASN A 30 0.94 3.24 5.84
CA ASN A 30 0.49 4.25 6.81
C ASN A 30 -1.03 4.16 7.01
N ARG A 31 -1.45 3.16 7.80
CA ARG A 31 -2.85 2.71 7.93
C ARG A 31 -3.83 3.80 8.35
N ASP A 32 -3.44 4.70 9.24
CA ASP A 32 -4.31 5.77 9.74
C ASP A 32 -4.39 6.95 8.76
N ASN A 33 -3.46 7.03 7.81
CA ASN A 33 -3.36 8.12 6.84
C ASN A 33 -3.31 7.61 5.39
N SER A 34 -4.05 6.54 5.12
CA SER A 34 -4.19 5.99 3.76
C SER A 34 -5.66 5.92 3.38
N ARG A 35 -6.01 6.60 2.27
CA ARG A 35 -7.26 6.35 1.56
C ARG A 35 -7.02 5.20 0.60
N ASP A 36 -7.22 3.98 1.07
CA ASP A 36 -7.01 2.74 0.31
C ASP A 36 -8.34 1.96 0.13
N SER A 37 -8.28 0.69 -0.23
CA SER A 37 -9.46 -0.13 -0.56
C SER A 37 -10.52 -0.19 0.54
N ARG A 38 -10.17 0.16 1.79
CA ARG A 38 -11.14 0.34 2.88
C ARG A 38 -12.17 1.44 2.61
N PHE A 39 -11.81 2.44 1.79
CA PHE A 39 -12.65 3.60 1.48
C PHE A 39 -13.28 3.56 0.10
N TRP A 40 -12.55 3.05 -0.91
CA TRP A 40 -12.97 3.12 -2.32
C TRP A 40 -13.14 1.76 -3.00
N GLY A 41 -12.97 0.64 -2.29
CA GLY A 41 -13.24 -0.71 -2.81
C GLY A 41 -12.06 -1.35 -3.54
N PHE A 42 -12.34 -2.30 -4.44
CA PHE A 42 -11.32 -3.13 -5.07
C PHE A 42 -10.72 -2.50 -6.34
N VAL A 43 -9.46 -2.84 -6.63
CA VAL A 43 -8.76 -2.48 -7.87
C VAL A 43 -8.90 -3.62 -8.88
N PRO A 44 -9.39 -3.41 -10.10
CA PRO A 44 -9.35 -4.44 -11.14
C PRO A 44 -7.91 -4.69 -11.64
N ASP A 45 -7.59 -5.92 -12.03
CA ASP A 45 -6.26 -6.36 -12.45
C ASP A 45 -5.63 -5.49 -13.55
N ASN A 46 -6.45 -5.05 -14.51
CA ASN A 46 -6.00 -4.21 -15.62
C ASN A 46 -5.54 -2.80 -15.21
N TYR A 47 -5.74 -2.39 -13.95
CA TYR A 47 -5.26 -1.11 -13.42
C TYR A 47 -3.90 -1.26 -12.73
N ILE A 48 -3.39 -2.48 -12.58
CA ILE A 48 -2.05 -2.74 -12.02
C ILE A 48 -1.02 -2.68 -13.14
N ILE A 49 -0.10 -1.72 -13.03
CA ILE A 49 0.97 -1.52 -14.02
C ILE A 49 2.21 -2.36 -13.67
N GLY A 50 2.52 -2.52 -12.37
CA GLY A 50 3.69 -3.29 -11.92
C GLY A 50 3.99 -3.12 -10.43
N GLN A 51 5.01 -3.83 -9.94
CA GLN A 51 5.49 -3.78 -8.56
C GLN A 51 6.53 -2.67 -8.38
N ALA A 52 6.46 -1.94 -7.27
CA ALA A 52 7.54 -1.02 -6.89
C ALA A 52 8.73 -1.82 -6.34
N PHE A 53 9.88 -1.77 -7.03
CA PHE A 53 11.05 -2.60 -6.71
C PHE A 53 12.30 -1.80 -6.30
N VAL A 54 12.34 -0.48 -6.49
CA VAL A 54 13.50 0.34 -6.12
C VAL A 54 13.11 1.76 -5.74
N ILE A 55 13.80 2.32 -4.75
CA ILE A 55 13.73 3.76 -4.45
C ILE A 55 14.75 4.49 -5.33
N TYR A 56 14.28 5.12 -6.41
CA TYR A 56 15.13 5.91 -7.31
C TYR A 56 15.64 7.20 -6.65
N PHE A 57 14.79 7.92 -5.90
CA PHE A 57 15.15 9.21 -5.30
C PHE A 57 14.40 9.47 -3.98
N SER A 58 15.05 10.18 -3.05
CA SER A 58 14.43 10.56 -1.77
C SER A 58 15.04 11.85 -1.21
N ILE A 59 14.18 12.82 -0.86
CA ILE A 59 14.57 14.12 -0.31
C ILE A 59 13.72 14.47 0.91
N ASP A 60 14.34 15.12 1.88
CA ASP A 60 13.73 15.75 3.04
C ASP A 60 13.64 17.27 2.80
N THR A 61 12.45 17.75 2.48
CA THR A 61 12.21 19.15 2.13
C THR A 61 12.30 20.11 3.32
N SER A 62 12.39 19.59 4.55
CA SER A 62 12.60 20.41 5.74
C SER A 62 14.07 20.87 5.92
N LYS A 63 15.00 20.29 5.14
CA LYS A 63 16.45 20.56 5.23
C LYS A 63 16.94 21.19 3.94
N PHE A 64 17.87 22.15 4.05
CA PHE A 64 18.44 22.91 2.92
C PHE A 64 19.00 22.03 1.78
N LEU A 65 19.56 20.85 2.10
CA LEU A 65 20.08 19.87 1.13
C LEU A 65 19.52 18.45 1.33
N GLY A 66 18.36 18.26 1.95
CA GLY A 66 17.91 17.03 2.63
C GLY A 66 17.82 15.68 1.86
N VAL A 67 18.57 15.48 0.78
CA VAL A 67 18.69 14.22 0.04
C VAL A 67 19.08 13.07 0.98
N ARG A 68 18.26 12.01 0.95
CA ARG A 68 18.43 10.80 1.79
C ARG A 68 19.16 9.72 0.99
N LEU A 69 20.47 9.90 0.83
CA LEU A 69 21.32 8.99 0.02
C LEU A 69 21.22 7.53 0.47
N ASN A 70 21.06 7.28 1.77
CA ASN A 70 20.90 5.95 2.34
C ASN A 70 19.62 5.21 1.89
N ARG A 71 18.69 5.88 1.23
CA ARG A 71 17.47 5.28 0.68
C ARG A 71 17.57 5.01 -0.82
N ILE A 72 18.45 5.71 -1.53
CA ILE A 72 18.57 5.60 -2.99
C ILE A 72 19.16 4.23 -3.35
N GLY A 73 18.56 3.56 -4.33
CA GLY A 73 18.98 2.23 -4.78
C GLY A 73 18.58 1.10 -3.85
N LYS A 74 17.83 1.39 -2.76
CA LYS A 74 17.28 0.33 -1.91
C LYS A 74 16.23 -0.45 -2.70
N VAL A 75 16.47 -1.76 -2.85
CA VAL A 75 15.51 -2.71 -3.41
C VAL A 75 14.38 -2.93 -2.39
N ILE A 76 13.16 -2.99 -2.90
CA ILE A 76 11.96 -3.30 -2.13
C ILE A 76 11.67 -4.79 -2.38
N ASP A 77 11.94 -5.61 -1.37
CA ASP A 77 11.53 -7.04 -1.34
C ASP A 77 10.07 -7.19 -0.87
#